data_AF-A0A936JV80-F1
#
_entry.id   AF-A0A936JV80-F1
#
_cell.length_a   1.000
_cell.length_b   1.000
_cell.length_c   1.000
_cell.angle_alpha   90.00
_cell.angle_beta   90.00
_cell.angle_gamma   90.00
#
_symmetry.space_group_name_H-M   'P 1'
#
loop_
_entity.id
_entity.type
_entity.pdbx_description
1 polymer ?
#
loop_
_entity_poly.entity_id
_entity_poly.type
_entity_poly.pdbx_seq_one_letter_code
_entity_poly.pdbx_strand_id
1 'polypeptide(L)'
;MLRFLARLLAVVLAVLFVCTTLAVVFLRPVGTRMLEPQTYKDILRAQRVAERLPELAADTIGRAKSAAGQTAERATTAAPGDFAGWLEACPTQDVRRLIAAVLPADYVNGQLDGVFDQFFGYMNSAAPKPAVVLSFVDLKQRISGGVLEDEYVKVLQTKPACAGEAAATDLPVGCCPPPERLPEVRERFREMAQSAVAEMPDSVDLFAAREGAQAEAVYRAMDALRGKVRTFASLARWLWVVSVVLLIGVAVLGVRSCRGLLLWWGIPCLVAGAVAAVFALPTATTANWVFQVLIAPQLPPEVPVLAIETALSLVTAMAQVVLGSALKSAGWLALGGLGAVLVSPLFKTKVERAK
;
A
#
# COMPACT_ATOMS: atom_id res chain seq x y z
N MET A 1 34.86 1.23 45.80
CA MET A 1 34.43 0.18 44.84
C MET A 1 32.95 0.30 44.45
N LEU A 2 31.98 0.22 45.37
CA LEU A 2 30.53 0.31 45.08
C LEU A 2 30.10 1.53 44.23
N ARG A 3 30.66 2.71 44.51
CA ARG A 3 30.35 3.94 43.74
C ARG A 3 30.81 3.88 42.28
N PHE A 4 31.90 3.17 42.01
CA PHE A 4 32.42 2.99 40.66
C PHE A 4 31.54 2.00 39.90
N LEU A 5 31.16 0.89 40.53
CA LEU A 5 30.25 -0.11 39.98
C LEU A 5 28.89 0.51 39.59
N ALA A 6 28.30 1.32 40.47
CA ALA A 6 27.03 2.00 40.20
C ALA A 6 27.12 2.95 38.99
N ARG A 7 28.23 3.68 38.85
CA ARG A 7 28.45 4.56 37.69
C ARG A 7 28.65 3.78 36.40
N LEU A 8 29.43 2.70 36.43
CA LEU A 8 29.62 1.83 35.28
C LEU A 8 28.29 1.26 34.80
N LEU A 9 27.47 0.77 35.73
CA LEU A 9 26.14 0.25 35.44
C LEU A 9 25.22 1.34 34.86
N ALA A 10 25.25 2.56 35.40
CA ALA A 10 24.48 3.69 34.86
C ALA A 10 24.89 4.03 33.41
N VAL A 11 26.18 3.97 33.06
CA VAL A 11 26.65 4.16 31.68
C VAL A 11 26.12 3.06 30.77
N VAL A 12 26.20 1.79 31.19
CA VAL A 12 25.67 0.66 30.40
C VAL A 12 24.16 0.81 30.18
N LEU A 13 23.39 1.17 31.21
CA LEU A 13 21.96 1.42 31.09
C LEU A 13 21.65 2.60 30.17
N ALA A 14 22.47 3.65 30.17
CA ALA A 14 22.31 4.79 29.27
C ALA A 14 22.56 4.39 27.80
N VAL A 15 23.56 3.54 27.52
CA VAL A 15 23.80 3.00 26.18
C VAL A 15 22.63 2.12 25.74
N LEU A 16 22.16 1.21 26.62
CA LEU A 16 20.98 0.39 26.34
C LEU A 16 19.75 1.25 26.08
N PHE A 17 19.54 2.32 26.85
CA PHE A 17 18.45 3.28 26.63
C PHE A 17 18.52 3.90 25.23
N VAL A 18 19.71 4.29 24.76
CA VAL A 18 19.86 4.83 23.40
C VAL A 18 19.43 3.79 22.37
N CYS A 19 19.95 2.57 22.45
CA CYS A 19 19.59 1.48 21.54
C CYS A 19 18.09 1.14 21.56
N THR A 20 17.48 1.01 22.74
CA THR A 20 16.05 0.70 22.84
C THR A 20 15.19 1.86 22.36
N THR A 21 15.59 3.10 22.62
CA THR A 21 14.85 4.29 22.18
C THR A 21 14.88 4.44 20.66
N LEU A 22 16.01 4.17 20.01
CA LEU A 22 16.08 4.09 18.55
C LEU A 22 15.05 3.07 18.03
N ALA A 23 15.03 1.87 18.60
CA ALA A 23 14.06 0.84 18.23
C ALA A 23 12.61 1.32 18.44
N VAL A 24 12.29 1.95 19.58
CA VAL A 24 10.95 2.50 19.87
C VAL A 24 10.53 3.54 18.84
N VAL A 25 11.42 4.46 18.47
CA VAL A 25 11.13 5.57 17.55
C VAL A 25 10.70 5.05 16.16
N PHE A 26 11.28 3.96 15.68
CA PHE A 26 10.94 3.38 14.37
C PHE A 26 9.86 2.30 14.43
N LEU A 27 9.88 1.43 15.46
CA LEU A 27 8.95 0.30 15.57
C LEU A 27 7.53 0.75 15.97
N ARG A 28 7.41 1.79 16.79
CA ARG A 28 6.10 2.26 17.28
C ARG A 28 5.20 2.79 16.15
N PRO A 29 5.68 3.65 15.22
CA PRO A 29 4.88 4.04 14.06
C PRO A 29 4.47 2.84 13.20
N VAL A 30 5.32 1.84 13.02
CA VAL A 30 4.95 0.62 12.29
C VAL A 30 3.79 -0.09 12.98
N GLY A 31 3.90 -0.34 14.30
CA GLY A 31 2.84 -1.05 15.04
C GLY A 31 1.53 -0.27 15.22
N THR A 32 1.56 1.07 15.09
CA THR A 32 0.37 1.92 15.32
C THR A 32 -0.25 2.47 14.05
N ARG A 33 0.54 2.77 13.02
CA ARG A 33 0.07 3.42 11.79
C ARG A 33 0.00 2.47 10.60
N MET A 34 0.96 1.55 10.45
CA MET A 34 0.94 0.56 9.36
C MET A 34 -0.11 -0.54 9.57
N LEU A 35 -0.80 -0.57 10.71
CA LEU A 35 -1.91 -1.50 10.95
C LEU A 35 -3.26 -0.81 10.89
N GLU A 36 -3.27 0.48 10.58
CA GLU A 36 -4.48 1.28 10.44
C GLU A 36 -4.88 1.31 8.96
N PRO A 37 -6.11 0.88 8.60
CA PRO A 37 -6.54 0.84 7.21
C PRO A 37 -6.49 2.21 6.54
N GLN A 38 -6.74 3.29 7.30
CA GLN A 38 -6.73 4.63 6.73
C GLN A 38 -5.38 5.07 6.19
N THR A 39 -4.28 4.62 6.80
CA THR A 39 -2.94 4.90 6.25
C THR A 39 -2.81 4.42 4.80
N TYR A 40 -3.36 3.24 4.48
CA TYR A 40 -3.29 2.68 3.14
C TYR A 40 -4.22 3.39 2.17
N LYS A 41 -5.44 3.69 2.61
CA LYS A 41 -6.43 4.43 1.83
C LYS A 41 -5.93 5.83 1.46
N ASP A 42 -5.37 6.55 2.42
CA ASP A 42 -4.79 7.88 2.21
C ASP A 42 -3.61 7.83 1.23
N ILE A 43 -2.73 6.83 1.37
CA ILE A 43 -1.60 6.64 0.45
C ILE A 43 -2.11 6.36 -0.98
N LEU A 44 -3.10 5.48 -1.15
CA LEU A 44 -3.61 5.12 -2.48
C LEU A 44 -4.29 6.29 -3.18
N ARG A 45 -5.04 7.10 -2.42
CA ARG A 45 -5.64 8.34 -2.92
C ARG A 45 -4.57 9.37 -3.28
N ALA A 46 -3.56 9.56 -2.43
CA ALA A 46 -2.45 10.48 -2.72
C ALA A 46 -1.66 10.07 -3.97
N GLN A 47 -1.50 8.77 -4.20
CA GLN A 47 -0.83 8.22 -5.39
C GLN A 47 -1.75 8.11 -6.61
N ARG A 48 -3.04 8.46 -6.47
CA ARG A 48 -4.06 8.37 -7.53
C ARG A 48 -4.10 6.98 -8.19
N VAL A 49 -3.97 5.93 -7.38
CA VAL A 49 -3.91 4.55 -7.89
C VAL A 49 -5.19 4.19 -8.65
N ALA A 50 -6.34 4.66 -8.16
CA ALA A 50 -7.62 4.46 -8.85
C ALA A 50 -7.68 5.09 -10.24
N GLU A 51 -7.02 6.23 -10.46
CA GLU A 51 -6.95 6.87 -11.79
C GLU A 51 -6.04 6.09 -12.75
N ARG A 52 -5.02 5.40 -12.23
CA ARG A 52 -4.04 4.63 -13.02
C ARG A 52 -4.46 3.18 -13.28
N LEU A 53 -5.39 2.64 -12.48
CA LEU A 53 -5.82 1.26 -12.59
C LEU A 53 -6.43 0.90 -13.95
N PRO A 54 -7.30 1.72 -14.56
CA PRO A 54 -7.81 1.47 -15.91
C PRO A 54 -6.70 1.38 -16.98
N GLU A 55 -5.65 2.20 -16.85
CA GLU A 55 -4.48 2.16 -17.73
C GLU A 55 -3.67 0.88 -17.54
N LEU A 56 -3.42 0.48 -16.29
CA LEU A 56 -2.76 -0.78 -15.96
C LEU A 56 -3.56 -1.99 -16.46
N ALA A 57 -4.88 -1.98 -16.29
CA ALA A 57 -5.77 -3.03 -16.79
C ALA A 57 -5.69 -3.15 -18.32
N ALA A 58 -5.75 -2.01 -19.04
CA ALA A 58 -5.61 -2.01 -20.49
C ALA A 58 -4.24 -2.53 -20.96
N ASP A 59 -3.14 -2.17 -20.28
CA ASP A 59 -1.79 -2.65 -20.61
C ASP A 59 -1.66 -4.16 -20.37
N THR A 60 -2.18 -4.67 -19.25
CA THR A 60 -2.17 -6.12 -18.97
C THR A 60 -2.96 -6.93 -19.99
N ILE A 61 -4.13 -6.44 -20.40
CA ILE A 61 -4.92 -7.03 -21.49
C ILE A 61 -4.14 -6.98 -22.81
N GLY A 62 -3.51 -5.85 -23.14
CA GLY A 62 -2.71 -5.71 -24.36
C GLY A 62 -1.52 -6.67 -24.41
N ARG A 63 -0.86 -6.90 -23.26
CA ARG A 63 0.24 -7.88 -23.15
C ARG A 63 -0.25 -9.31 -23.22
N ALA A 64 -1.36 -9.63 -22.56
CA ALA A 64 -1.97 -10.95 -22.64
C ALA A 64 -2.32 -11.30 -24.09
N LYS A 65 -2.89 -10.35 -24.84
CA LYS A 65 -3.13 -10.45 -26.29
C LYS A 65 -1.85 -10.71 -27.08
N SER A 66 -0.79 -9.97 -26.76
CA SER A 66 0.51 -10.10 -27.44
C SER A 66 1.17 -11.46 -27.18
N ALA A 67 1.02 -12.00 -25.97
CA ALA A 67 1.52 -13.31 -25.59
C ALA A 67 0.69 -14.45 -26.23
N ALA A 68 -0.64 -14.31 -26.28
CA ALA A 68 -1.53 -15.26 -26.94
C ALA A 68 -1.30 -15.32 -28.46
N GLY A 69 -1.03 -14.16 -29.09
CA GLY A 69 -0.70 -14.08 -30.52
C GLY A 69 0.60 -14.80 -30.91
N GLN A 70 1.52 -15.02 -29.96
CA GLN A 70 2.75 -15.81 -30.19
C GLN A 70 2.52 -17.32 -30.05
N THR A 71 1.41 -17.74 -29.44
CA THR A 71 1.01 -19.15 -29.25
C THR A 71 -0.11 -19.57 -30.22
N ALA A 72 -0.27 -18.83 -31.33
CA ALA A 72 -1.33 -18.92 -32.35
C ALA A 72 -1.43 -20.24 -33.14
N GLU A 73 -1.07 -21.38 -32.57
CA GLU A 73 -1.49 -22.72 -33.00
C GLU A 73 -2.69 -23.26 -32.20
N ARG A 74 -3.20 -22.54 -31.18
CA ARG A 74 -4.33 -23.02 -30.32
C ARG A 74 -5.60 -22.15 -30.30
N ALA A 75 -5.63 -21.01 -30.97
CA ALA A 75 -6.74 -20.04 -30.87
C ALA A 75 -7.89 -20.25 -31.89
N THR A 76 -8.26 -21.49 -32.23
CA THR A 76 -9.36 -21.80 -33.16
C THR A 76 -10.69 -22.11 -32.46
N THR A 77 -10.84 -21.84 -31.15
CA THR A 77 -12.07 -22.17 -30.39
C THR A 77 -12.89 -20.96 -29.94
N ALA A 78 -12.44 -19.72 -30.14
CA ALA A 78 -13.28 -18.56 -29.88
C ALA A 78 -14.38 -18.48 -30.96
N ALA A 79 -15.64 -18.59 -30.53
CA ALA A 79 -16.77 -18.52 -31.44
C ALA A 79 -16.81 -17.12 -32.11
N PRO A 80 -17.12 -17.02 -33.41
CA PRO A 80 -17.37 -15.73 -34.05
C PRO A 80 -18.46 -14.96 -33.29
N GLY A 81 -18.13 -13.75 -32.81
CA GLY A 81 -19.04 -12.91 -32.02
C GLY A 81 -18.83 -12.95 -30.50
N ASP A 82 -17.85 -13.68 -29.99
CA ASP A 82 -17.48 -13.63 -28.57
C ASP A 82 -16.81 -12.28 -28.20
N PHE A 83 -17.10 -11.79 -27.00
CA PHE A 83 -16.56 -10.55 -26.44
C PHE A 83 -15.02 -10.55 -26.44
N ALA A 84 -14.41 -11.70 -26.17
CA ALA A 84 -12.95 -11.84 -26.21
C ALA A 84 -12.37 -11.56 -27.61
N GLY A 85 -12.99 -12.12 -28.66
CA GLY A 85 -12.57 -11.89 -30.04
C GLY A 85 -12.74 -10.43 -30.47
N TRP A 86 -13.82 -9.77 -30.04
CA TRP A 86 -13.99 -8.33 -30.26
C TRP A 86 -12.91 -7.51 -29.54
N LEU A 87 -12.58 -7.87 -28.29
CA LEU A 87 -11.55 -7.19 -27.51
C LEU A 87 -10.15 -7.36 -28.13
N GLU A 88 -9.90 -8.51 -28.75
CA GLU A 88 -8.71 -8.76 -29.58
C GLU A 88 -8.71 -7.98 -30.90
N ALA A 89 -9.86 -7.68 -31.51
CA ALA A 89 -9.90 -6.79 -32.66
C ALA A 89 -9.69 -5.31 -32.28
N CYS A 90 -9.99 -4.94 -31.03
CA CYS A 90 -9.97 -3.57 -30.53
C CYS A 90 -8.55 -2.98 -30.37
N PRO A 91 -8.29 -1.75 -30.87
CA PRO A 91 -7.07 -1.01 -30.55
C PRO A 91 -6.93 -0.77 -29.05
N THR A 92 -5.72 -0.92 -28.50
CA THR A 92 -5.46 -0.77 -27.05
C THR A 92 -5.91 0.59 -26.49
N GLN A 93 -5.81 1.66 -27.29
CA GLN A 93 -6.25 2.99 -26.88
C GLN A 93 -7.77 3.07 -26.69
N ASP A 94 -8.53 2.36 -27.52
CA ASP A 94 -9.99 2.32 -27.46
C ASP A 94 -10.44 1.47 -26.27
N VAL A 95 -9.83 0.29 -26.08
CA VAL A 95 -10.02 -0.54 -24.89
C VAL A 95 -9.77 0.26 -23.61
N ARG A 96 -8.70 1.05 -23.56
CA ARG A 96 -8.39 1.90 -22.41
C ARG A 96 -9.48 2.93 -22.11
N ARG A 97 -10.07 3.57 -23.13
CA ARG A 97 -11.19 4.51 -22.95
C ARG A 97 -12.43 3.80 -22.42
N LEU A 98 -12.74 2.63 -22.96
CA LEU A 98 -13.89 1.82 -22.55
C LEU A 98 -13.76 1.32 -21.11
N ILE A 99 -12.58 0.81 -20.73
CA ILE A 99 -12.29 0.41 -19.36
C ILE A 99 -12.39 1.61 -18.42
N ALA A 100 -11.88 2.78 -18.80
CA ALA A 100 -11.96 3.99 -17.96
C ALA A 100 -13.41 4.46 -17.75
N ALA A 101 -14.31 4.27 -18.73
CA ALA A 101 -15.72 4.59 -18.58
C ALA A 101 -16.45 3.62 -17.64
N VAL A 102 -16.09 2.33 -17.68
CA VAL A 102 -16.70 1.28 -16.85
C VAL A 102 -16.15 1.29 -15.42
N LEU A 103 -14.86 1.62 -15.26
CA LEU A 103 -14.15 1.67 -13.98
C LEU A 103 -13.76 3.12 -13.63
N PRO A 104 -14.74 3.99 -13.30
CA PRO A 104 -14.42 5.34 -12.84
C PRO A 104 -13.64 5.27 -11.52
N ALA A 105 -12.80 6.27 -11.29
CA ALA A 105 -11.91 6.32 -10.12
C ALA A 105 -12.68 6.18 -8.79
N ASP A 106 -13.87 6.75 -8.67
CA ASP A 106 -14.69 6.66 -7.45
C ASP A 106 -15.15 5.22 -7.15
N TYR A 107 -15.54 4.47 -8.19
CA TYR A 107 -15.91 3.07 -8.04
C TYR A 107 -14.70 2.24 -7.59
N VAL A 108 -13.56 2.44 -8.24
CA VAL A 108 -12.32 1.74 -7.91
C VAL A 108 -11.87 2.07 -6.48
N ASN A 109 -11.95 3.34 -6.07
CA ASN A 109 -11.68 3.75 -4.70
C ASN A 109 -12.62 3.07 -3.70
N GLY A 110 -13.92 2.98 -3.99
CA GLY A 110 -14.89 2.28 -3.15
C GLY A 110 -14.57 0.81 -2.96
N GLN A 111 -14.17 0.13 -4.05
CA GLN A 111 -13.75 -1.28 -4.00
C GLN A 111 -12.45 -1.46 -3.20
N LEU A 112 -11.44 -0.61 -3.46
CA LEU A 112 -10.19 -0.64 -2.69
C LEU A 112 -10.46 -0.38 -1.20
N ASP A 113 -11.28 0.61 -0.88
CA ASP A 113 -11.64 0.95 0.50
C ASP A 113 -12.30 -0.24 1.21
N GLY A 114 -13.24 -0.91 0.55
CA GLY A 114 -13.89 -2.11 1.05
C GLY A 114 -12.94 -3.29 1.24
N VAL A 115 -12.01 -3.50 0.30
CA VAL A 115 -10.96 -4.54 0.40
C VAL A 115 -10.06 -4.30 1.61
N PHE A 116 -9.59 -3.06 1.82
CA PHE A 116 -8.75 -2.75 2.97
C PHE A 116 -9.51 -2.88 4.28
N ASP A 117 -10.76 -2.44 4.36
CA ASP A 117 -11.56 -2.59 5.57
C ASP A 117 -11.78 -4.06 5.93
N GLN A 118 -12.08 -4.90 4.94
CA GLN A 118 -12.23 -6.35 5.15
C GLN A 118 -10.90 -7.00 5.57
N PHE A 119 -9.80 -6.67 4.87
CA PHE A 119 -8.48 -7.21 5.18
C PHE A 119 -8.00 -6.80 6.59
N PHE A 120 -8.06 -5.51 6.92
CA PHE A 120 -7.67 -5.03 8.25
C PHE A 120 -8.66 -5.45 9.33
N GLY A 121 -9.95 -5.60 8.99
CA GLY A 121 -10.95 -6.21 9.84
C GLY A 121 -10.58 -7.65 10.22
N TYR A 122 -10.12 -8.46 9.26
CA TYR A 122 -9.57 -9.79 9.53
C TYR A 122 -8.29 -9.74 10.38
N MET A 123 -7.35 -8.85 10.05
CA MET A 123 -6.09 -8.70 10.80
C MET A 123 -6.33 -8.29 12.26
N ASN A 124 -7.44 -7.62 12.55
CA ASN A 124 -7.81 -7.15 13.89
C ASN A 124 -8.87 -8.00 14.61
N SER A 125 -9.55 -8.93 13.92
CA SER A 125 -10.59 -9.81 14.51
C SER A 125 -10.11 -11.22 14.86
N ALA A 126 -10.86 -11.94 15.68
CA ALA A 126 -10.59 -13.35 16.00
C ALA A 126 -11.09 -14.33 14.91
N ALA A 127 -11.47 -13.83 13.72
CA ALA A 127 -12.03 -14.67 12.66
C ALA A 127 -11.02 -15.76 12.22
N PRO A 128 -11.45 -17.01 12.01
CA PRO A 128 -10.55 -18.09 11.65
C PRO A 128 -10.05 -18.02 10.19
N LYS A 129 -10.79 -17.34 9.31
CA LYS A 129 -10.47 -17.24 7.88
C LYS A 129 -10.56 -15.79 7.40
N PRO A 130 -9.63 -15.34 6.53
CA PRO A 130 -9.79 -14.09 5.82
C PRO A 130 -10.90 -14.25 4.77
N ALA A 131 -11.83 -13.30 4.75
CA ALA A 131 -12.82 -13.14 3.70
C ALA A 131 -12.62 -11.74 3.13
N VAL A 132 -12.18 -11.66 1.88
CA VAL A 132 -12.07 -10.40 1.15
C VAL A 132 -12.90 -10.57 -0.11
N VAL A 133 -14.14 -10.12 -0.01
CA VAL A 133 -15.16 -10.23 -1.04
C VAL A 133 -15.17 -8.95 -1.86
N LEU A 134 -14.89 -9.10 -3.16
CA LEU A 134 -15.10 -8.07 -4.16
C LEU A 134 -16.53 -8.21 -4.70
N SER A 135 -17.30 -7.13 -4.66
CA SER A 135 -18.63 -7.09 -5.28
C SER A 135 -18.51 -6.55 -6.70
N PHE A 136 -19.05 -7.29 -7.65
CA PHE A 136 -19.14 -6.90 -9.06
C PHE A 136 -20.53 -6.41 -9.45
N VAL A 137 -21.50 -6.39 -8.54
CA VAL A 137 -22.89 -6.00 -8.84
C VAL A 137 -22.96 -4.63 -9.53
N ASP A 138 -22.30 -3.62 -8.97
CA ASP A 138 -22.28 -2.27 -9.57
C ASP A 138 -21.51 -2.23 -10.89
N LEU A 139 -20.44 -3.04 -11.03
CA LEU A 139 -19.69 -3.16 -12.27
C LEU A 139 -20.55 -3.74 -13.37
N LYS A 140 -21.25 -4.84 -13.07
CA LYS A 140 -22.20 -5.48 -13.99
C LYS A 140 -23.28 -4.49 -14.43
N GLN A 141 -23.88 -3.77 -13.48
CA GLN A 141 -24.88 -2.74 -13.77
C GLN A 141 -24.33 -1.64 -14.67
N ARG A 142 -23.08 -1.20 -14.49
CA ARG A 142 -22.43 -0.20 -15.35
C ARG A 142 -22.17 -0.71 -16.76
N ILE A 143 -21.74 -1.97 -16.88
CA ILE A 143 -21.51 -2.60 -18.19
C ILE A 143 -22.85 -2.79 -18.92
N SER A 144 -23.90 -3.21 -18.22
CA SER A 144 -25.24 -3.41 -18.80
C SER A 144 -26.07 -2.12 -18.96
N GLY A 145 -25.67 -1.03 -18.30
CA GLY A 145 -26.47 0.18 -18.12
C GLY A 145 -26.32 1.24 -19.22
N GLY A 146 -25.83 0.88 -20.41
CA GLY A 146 -25.68 1.78 -21.55
C GLY A 146 -24.47 2.73 -21.51
N VAL A 147 -23.82 2.92 -20.35
CA VAL A 147 -22.61 3.77 -20.22
C VAL A 147 -21.51 3.33 -21.18
N LEU A 148 -21.28 2.02 -21.25
CA LEU A 148 -20.26 1.44 -22.13
C LEU A 148 -20.65 1.56 -23.61
N GLU A 149 -21.94 1.44 -23.94
CA GLU A 149 -22.44 1.62 -25.31
C GLU A 149 -22.24 3.05 -25.82
N ASP A 150 -22.59 4.04 -24.99
CA ASP A 150 -22.43 5.45 -25.35
C ASP A 150 -20.94 5.80 -25.53
N GLU A 151 -20.05 5.26 -24.68
CA GLU A 151 -18.62 5.47 -24.85
C GLU A 151 -18.06 4.75 -26.09
N TYR A 152 -18.55 3.54 -26.38
CA TYR A 152 -18.20 2.83 -27.61
C TYR A 152 -18.59 3.62 -28.86
N VAL A 153 -19.78 4.20 -28.90
CA VAL A 153 -20.21 5.05 -30.03
C VAL A 153 -19.33 6.29 -30.16
N LYS A 154 -18.95 6.94 -29.07
CA LYS A 154 -17.99 8.06 -29.12
C LYS A 154 -16.65 7.62 -29.68
N VAL A 155 -16.15 6.45 -29.29
CA VAL A 155 -14.92 5.88 -29.87
C VAL A 155 -15.06 5.69 -31.37
N LEU A 156 -16.16 5.10 -31.85
CA LEU A 156 -16.42 4.92 -33.28
C LEU A 156 -16.47 6.26 -34.04
N GLN A 157 -17.09 7.28 -33.47
CA GLN A 157 -17.16 8.62 -34.07
C GLN A 157 -15.78 9.29 -34.24
N THR A 158 -14.74 8.83 -33.53
CA THR A 158 -13.36 9.30 -33.76
C THR A 158 -12.64 8.60 -34.90
N LYS A 159 -13.25 7.56 -35.50
CA LYS A 159 -12.69 6.76 -36.59
C LYS A 159 -13.13 7.29 -37.96
N PRO A 160 -12.40 6.99 -39.05
CA PRO A 160 -12.84 7.34 -40.40
C PRO A 160 -14.15 6.64 -40.77
N ALA A 161 -14.93 7.23 -41.68
CA ALA A 161 -16.17 6.62 -42.17
C ALA A 161 -15.93 5.24 -42.80
N CYS A 162 -16.82 4.28 -42.55
CA CYS A 162 -16.74 2.94 -43.14
C CYS A 162 -16.94 3.01 -44.68
N ALA A 163 -16.05 2.38 -45.44
CA ALA A 163 -16.22 2.21 -46.88
C ALA A 163 -17.02 0.93 -47.18
N GLY A 164 -18.21 1.07 -47.78
CA GLY A 164 -19.04 -0.04 -48.26
C GLY A 164 -19.88 -0.77 -47.20
N GLU A 165 -20.45 -1.92 -47.58
CA GLU A 165 -21.37 -2.72 -46.75
C GLU A 165 -20.67 -3.57 -45.67
N ALA A 166 -19.35 -3.46 -45.52
CA ALA A 166 -18.56 -4.22 -44.54
C ALA A 166 -18.95 -3.98 -43.06
N ALA A 167 -19.86 -3.03 -42.80
CA ALA A 167 -20.48 -2.79 -41.49
C ALA A 167 -21.71 -3.67 -41.19
N ALA A 168 -22.09 -4.61 -42.06
CA ALA A 168 -23.39 -5.29 -41.97
C ALA A 168 -23.45 -6.48 -40.99
N THR A 169 -22.34 -7.17 -40.71
CA THR A 169 -22.41 -8.47 -40.01
C THR A 169 -21.63 -8.55 -38.72
N ASP A 170 -20.70 -7.65 -38.41
CA ASP A 170 -19.91 -7.68 -37.18
C ASP A 170 -19.80 -6.28 -36.55
N LEU A 171 -19.48 -6.24 -35.25
CA LEU A 171 -19.26 -4.98 -34.53
C LEU A 171 -18.06 -4.23 -35.13
N PRO A 172 -18.26 -3.01 -35.68
CA PRO A 172 -17.18 -2.29 -36.35
C PRO A 172 -16.16 -1.80 -35.34
N VAL A 173 -14.88 -2.08 -35.56
CA VAL A 173 -13.81 -1.66 -34.63
C VAL A 173 -12.90 -0.59 -35.25
N GLY A 174 -12.75 -0.61 -36.58
CA GLY A 174 -11.81 0.25 -37.31
C GLY A 174 -12.42 1.47 -37.99
N CYS A 175 -13.75 1.61 -38.03
CA CYS A 175 -14.43 2.66 -38.79
C CYS A 175 -15.75 3.11 -38.14
N CYS A 176 -16.20 4.33 -38.47
CA CYS A 176 -17.48 4.88 -38.02
C CYS A 176 -18.59 4.48 -39.01
N PRO A 177 -19.63 3.73 -38.57
CA PRO A 177 -20.79 3.47 -39.40
C PRO A 177 -21.61 4.75 -39.61
N PRO A 178 -22.48 4.79 -40.64
CA PRO A 178 -23.37 5.92 -40.87
C PRO A 178 -24.36 6.07 -39.70
N PRO A 179 -24.86 7.30 -39.44
CA PRO A 179 -25.67 7.59 -38.27
C PRO A 179 -26.97 6.79 -38.20
N GLU A 180 -27.53 6.38 -39.34
CA GLU A 180 -28.75 5.55 -39.37
C GLU A 180 -28.54 4.15 -38.78
N ARG A 181 -27.31 3.63 -38.82
CA ARG A 181 -26.97 2.29 -38.29
C ARG A 181 -26.44 2.30 -36.86
N LEU A 182 -26.19 3.48 -36.27
CA LEU A 182 -25.72 3.56 -34.88
C LEU A 182 -26.66 2.90 -33.86
N PRO A 183 -28.00 2.94 -34.00
CA PRO A 183 -28.91 2.23 -33.10
C PRO A 183 -28.70 0.70 -33.13
N GLU A 184 -28.56 0.10 -34.31
CA GLU A 184 -28.33 -1.33 -34.49
C GLU A 184 -26.98 -1.76 -33.88
N VAL A 185 -25.93 -0.95 -34.09
CA VAL A 185 -24.60 -1.19 -33.52
C VAL A 185 -24.62 -1.13 -32.00
N ARG A 186 -25.38 -0.18 -31.41
CA ARG A 186 -25.56 -0.09 -29.95
C ARG A 186 -26.25 -1.33 -29.39
N GLU A 187 -27.34 -1.77 -30.02
CA GLU A 187 -28.09 -2.95 -29.59
C GLU A 187 -27.23 -4.21 -29.64
N ARG A 188 -26.50 -4.41 -30.73
CA ARG A 188 -25.61 -5.57 -30.86
C ARG A 188 -24.45 -5.56 -29.86
N PHE A 189 -23.88 -4.38 -29.60
CA PHE A 189 -22.87 -4.22 -28.57
C PHE A 189 -23.44 -4.52 -27.18
N ARG A 190 -24.66 -4.07 -26.89
CA ARG A 190 -25.38 -4.37 -25.65
C ARG A 190 -25.58 -5.86 -25.46
N GLU A 191 -26.07 -6.57 -26.48
CA GLU A 191 -26.28 -8.03 -26.41
C GLU A 191 -24.98 -8.76 -26.09
N MET A 192 -23.89 -8.41 -26.77
CA MET A 192 -22.56 -8.97 -26.51
C MET A 192 -22.04 -8.63 -25.10
N ALA A 193 -22.26 -7.41 -24.63
CA ALA A 193 -21.84 -7.01 -23.28
C ALA A 193 -22.68 -7.72 -22.20
N GLN A 194 -23.99 -7.88 -22.43
CA GLN A 194 -24.90 -8.55 -21.50
C GLN A 194 -24.59 -10.05 -21.39
N SER A 195 -24.28 -10.72 -22.50
CA SER A 195 -23.87 -12.13 -22.46
C SER A 195 -22.59 -12.31 -21.64
N ALA A 196 -21.58 -11.48 -21.86
CA ALA A 196 -20.34 -11.51 -21.08
C ALA A 196 -20.56 -11.20 -19.59
N VAL A 197 -21.48 -10.28 -19.26
CA VAL A 197 -21.82 -9.93 -17.88
C VAL A 197 -22.62 -11.03 -17.18
N ALA A 198 -23.44 -11.78 -17.90
CA ALA A 198 -24.26 -12.86 -17.34
C ALA A 198 -23.41 -14.01 -16.79
N GLU A 199 -22.25 -14.28 -17.40
CA GLU A 199 -21.31 -15.31 -16.95
C GLU A 199 -20.44 -14.86 -15.77
N MET A 200 -20.26 -13.54 -15.59
CA MET A 200 -19.48 -13.00 -14.48
C MET A 200 -20.19 -13.31 -13.15
N PRO A 201 -19.50 -13.67 -12.06
CA PRO A 201 -20.12 -13.82 -10.74
C PRO A 201 -20.46 -12.46 -10.11
N ASP A 202 -21.49 -12.40 -9.26
CA ASP A 202 -21.88 -11.16 -8.55
C ASP A 202 -20.83 -10.72 -7.52
N SER A 203 -20.10 -11.67 -6.96
CA SER A 203 -19.02 -11.41 -6.01
C SER A 203 -17.97 -12.51 -6.07
N VAL A 204 -16.71 -12.16 -5.83
CA VAL A 204 -15.61 -13.13 -5.71
C VAL A 204 -14.90 -12.90 -4.39
N ASP A 205 -14.76 -13.98 -3.62
CA ASP A 205 -13.84 -14.00 -2.47
C ASP A 205 -12.43 -14.30 -2.99
N LEU A 206 -11.53 -13.33 -2.85
CA LEU A 206 -10.15 -13.41 -3.32
C LEU A 206 -9.37 -14.58 -2.72
N PHE A 207 -9.77 -15.05 -1.53
CA PHE A 207 -9.12 -16.18 -0.88
C PHE A 207 -9.79 -17.51 -1.24
N ALA A 208 -11.12 -17.53 -1.36
CA ALA A 208 -11.85 -18.75 -1.73
C ALA A 208 -11.70 -19.10 -3.22
N ALA A 209 -11.42 -18.11 -4.08
CA ALA A 209 -11.18 -18.31 -5.50
C ALA A 209 -9.92 -19.15 -5.82
N ARG A 210 -9.06 -19.41 -4.83
CA ARG A 210 -7.96 -20.36 -4.97
C ARG A 210 -8.48 -21.76 -4.66
N GLU A 211 -8.53 -22.63 -5.66
CA GLU A 211 -9.04 -23.99 -5.46
C GLU A 211 -8.07 -24.89 -4.67
N GLY A 212 -8.64 -25.75 -3.82
CA GLY A 212 -7.96 -26.90 -3.21
C GLY A 212 -6.84 -26.57 -2.20
N ALA A 213 -5.76 -27.37 -2.25
CA ALA A 213 -4.67 -27.33 -1.28
C ALA A 213 -3.91 -25.98 -1.22
N GLN A 214 -4.01 -25.16 -2.28
CA GLN A 214 -3.39 -23.84 -2.32
C GLN A 214 -4.10 -22.84 -1.39
N ALA A 215 -5.43 -22.89 -1.28
CA ALA A 215 -6.16 -22.01 -0.35
C ALA A 215 -5.77 -22.29 1.11
N GLU A 216 -5.69 -23.55 1.54
CA GLU A 216 -5.29 -23.90 2.90
C GLU A 216 -3.87 -23.46 3.25
N ALA A 217 -2.93 -23.58 2.31
CA ALA A 217 -1.57 -23.10 2.47
C ALA A 217 -1.54 -21.57 2.68
N VAL A 218 -2.33 -20.83 1.88
CA VAL A 218 -2.46 -19.37 1.97
C VAL A 218 -3.10 -18.97 3.29
N TYR A 219 -4.16 -19.65 3.73
CA TYR A 219 -4.80 -19.40 5.01
C TYR A 219 -3.85 -19.59 6.18
N ARG A 220 -3.09 -20.70 6.21
CA ARG A 220 -2.08 -20.95 7.24
C ARG A 220 -0.98 -19.89 7.22
N ALA A 221 -0.51 -19.49 6.04
CA ALA A 221 0.48 -18.43 5.90
C ALA A 221 -0.04 -17.08 6.41
N MET A 222 -1.30 -16.74 6.10
CA MET A 222 -1.95 -15.51 6.57
C MET A 222 -2.19 -15.52 8.08
N ASP A 223 -2.60 -16.65 8.66
CA ASP A 223 -2.78 -16.75 10.10
C ASP A 223 -1.45 -16.65 10.86
N ALA A 224 -0.39 -17.30 10.36
CA ALA A 224 0.96 -17.16 10.89
C ALA A 224 1.48 -15.72 10.77
N LEU A 225 1.20 -15.05 9.64
CA LEU A 225 1.53 -13.64 9.44
C LEU A 225 0.77 -12.74 10.43
N ARG A 226 -0.54 -12.95 10.57
CA ARG A 226 -1.39 -12.24 11.53
C ARG A 226 -0.88 -12.37 12.96
N GLY A 227 -0.52 -13.60 13.38
CA GLY A 227 0.07 -13.86 14.68
C GLY A 227 1.37 -13.09 14.90
N LYS A 228 2.28 -13.11 13.91
CA LYS A 228 3.54 -12.35 13.94
C LYS A 228 3.30 -10.84 14.01
N VAL A 229 2.40 -10.32 13.18
CA VAL A 229 2.06 -8.89 13.12
C VAL A 229 1.47 -8.42 14.44
N ARG A 230 0.54 -9.17 15.04
CA ARG A 230 -0.03 -8.83 16.35
C ARG A 230 0.99 -8.89 17.47
N THR A 231 1.84 -9.91 17.48
CA THR A 231 2.91 -10.05 18.47
C THR A 231 3.88 -8.87 18.37
N PHE A 232 4.27 -8.52 17.15
CA PHE A 232 5.13 -7.38 16.87
C PHE A 232 4.47 -6.05 17.27
N ALA A 233 3.20 -5.85 16.94
CA ALA A 233 2.45 -4.65 17.31
C ALA A 233 2.30 -4.50 18.83
N SER A 234 2.04 -5.61 19.52
CA SER A 234 1.99 -5.68 20.99
C SER A 234 3.36 -5.34 21.57
N LEU A 235 4.43 -5.95 21.07
CA LEU A 235 5.80 -5.65 21.50
C LEU A 235 6.14 -4.17 21.29
N ALA A 236 5.85 -3.63 20.10
CA ALA A 236 6.08 -2.22 19.77
C ALA A 236 5.29 -1.26 20.68
N ARG A 237 4.09 -1.67 21.12
CA ARG A 237 3.27 -0.90 22.08
C ARG A 237 3.86 -0.88 23.48
N TRP A 238 4.55 -1.93 23.91
CA TRP A 238 5.15 -2.01 25.24
C TRP A 238 6.61 -1.57 25.28
N LEU A 239 7.28 -1.49 24.13
CA LEU A 239 8.71 -1.21 24.04
C LEU A 239 9.12 0.14 24.68
N TRP A 240 8.23 1.15 24.66
CA TRP A 240 8.52 2.44 25.31
C TRP A 240 8.67 2.33 26.83
N VAL A 241 7.99 1.37 27.47
CA VAL A 241 8.11 1.14 28.92
C VAL A 241 9.53 0.71 29.27
N VAL A 242 10.15 -0.13 28.42
CA VAL A 242 11.54 -0.56 28.61
C VAL A 242 12.49 0.63 28.59
N SER A 243 12.36 1.53 27.61
CA SER A 243 13.16 2.77 27.59
C SER A 243 12.94 3.63 28.83
N VAL A 244 11.70 3.79 29.31
CA VAL A 244 11.43 4.57 30.53
C VAL A 244 12.05 3.92 31.76
N VAL A 245 11.94 2.59 31.93
CA VAL A 245 12.54 1.86 33.06
C VAL A 245 14.07 1.98 33.04
N LEU A 246 14.69 1.87 31.87
CA LEU A 246 16.14 2.08 31.73
C LEU A 246 16.55 3.49 32.15
N LEU A 247 15.80 4.51 31.73
CA LEU A 247 16.06 5.91 32.09
C LEU A 247 15.91 6.16 33.61
N ILE A 248 14.92 5.54 34.24
CA ILE A 248 14.75 5.55 35.71
C ILE A 248 15.92 4.85 36.38
N GLY A 249 16.37 3.70 35.87
CA GLY A 249 17.56 3.00 36.37
C GLY A 249 18.82 3.87 36.31
N VAL A 250 19.03 4.61 35.22
CA VAL A 250 20.09 5.62 35.09
C VAL A 250 19.95 6.70 36.17
N ALA A 251 18.72 7.17 36.44
CA ALA A 251 18.47 8.15 37.48
C ALA A 251 18.88 7.63 38.86
N VAL A 252 18.36 6.47 39.26
CA VAL A 252 18.58 5.89 40.59
C VAL A 252 20.06 5.62 40.87
N LEU A 253 20.82 5.19 39.87
CA LEU A 253 22.22 4.79 40.04
C LEU A 253 23.24 5.93 39.81
N GLY A 254 22.96 6.81 38.85
CA GLY A 254 23.88 7.85 38.40
C GLY A 254 23.71 9.20 39.10
N VAL A 255 22.51 9.51 39.59
CA VAL A 255 22.14 10.86 39.99
C VAL A 255 22.34 11.08 41.48
N ARG A 256 23.03 12.19 41.82
CA ARG A 256 23.15 12.68 43.21
C ARG A 256 22.72 14.13 43.39
N SER A 257 22.31 14.79 42.30
CA SER A 257 21.89 16.19 42.31
C SER A 257 20.97 16.44 41.12
N CYS A 258 20.10 17.47 41.20
CA CYS A 258 19.23 17.83 40.08
C CYS A 258 20.01 18.16 38.80
N ARG A 259 21.18 18.81 38.93
CA ARG A 259 22.10 19.02 37.79
C ARG A 259 22.57 17.70 37.18
N GLY A 260 22.90 16.73 38.02
CA GLY A 260 23.23 15.37 37.58
C GLY A 260 22.09 14.72 36.83
N LEU A 261 20.85 14.82 37.34
CA LEU A 261 19.65 14.26 36.69
C LEU A 261 19.49 14.80 35.27
N LEU A 262 19.54 16.13 35.12
CA LEU A 262 19.38 16.82 33.84
C LEU A 262 20.46 16.41 32.83
N LEU A 263 21.72 16.22 33.26
CA LEU A 263 22.79 15.78 32.37
C LEU A 263 22.69 14.29 32.01
N TRP A 264 22.39 13.43 33.00
CA TRP A 264 22.27 11.98 32.80
C TRP A 264 21.05 11.58 31.97
N TRP A 265 19.98 12.39 31.97
CA TRP A 265 18.85 12.20 31.06
C TRP A 265 19.04 12.96 29.76
N GLY A 266 19.55 14.20 29.83
CA GLY A 266 19.69 15.09 28.70
C GLY A 266 20.62 14.55 27.62
N ILE A 267 21.80 14.05 28.00
CA ILE A 267 22.80 13.56 27.03
C ILE A 267 22.29 12.32 26.28
N PRO A 268 21.82 11.23 26.93
CA PRO A 268 21.32 10.06 26.21
C PRO A 268 20.10 10.38 25.35
N CYS A 269 19.18 11.22 25.82
CA CYS A 269 18.05 11.68 25.01
C CYS A 269 18.53 12.48 23.79
N LEU A 270 19.46 13.43 23.98
CA LEU A 270 20.00 14.21 22.86
C LEU A 270 20.67 13.30 21.82
N VAL A 271 21.49 12.34 22.26
CA VAL A 271 22.17 11.38 21.38
C VAL A 271 21.17 10.49 20.65
N ALA A 272 20.23 9.87 21.36
CA ALA A 272 19.23 8.99 20.74
C ALA A 272 18.35 9.75 19.73
N GLY A 273 17.94 10.98 20.06
CA GLY A 273 17.14 11.83 19.18
C GLY A 273 17.91 12.27 17.94
N ALA A 274 19.16 12.70 18.10
CA ALA A 274 20.02 13.09 16.98
C ALA A 274 20.29 11.90 16.05
N VAL A 275 20.65 10.74 16.59
CA VAL A 275 20.90 9.52 15.81
C VAL A 275 19.63 9.07 15.09
N ALA A 276 18.47 9.03 15.76
CA ALA A 276 17.21 8.69 15.13
C ALA A 276 16.83 9.67 14.00
N ALA A 277 17.06 10.97 14.19
CA ALA A 277 16.79 11.98 13.16
C ALA A 277 17.66 11.74 11.92
N VAL A 278 18.96 11.45 12.10
CA VAL A 278 19.87 11.12 10.98
C VAL A 278 19.38 9.90 10.20
N PHE A 279 18.95 8.84 10.89
CA PHE A 279 18.40 7.65 10.24
C PHE A 279 17.02 7.88 9.60
N ALA A 280 16.28 8.90 10.02
CA ALA A 280 14.94 9.20 9.49
C ALA A 280 14.95 10.06 8.21
N LEU A 281 16.06 10.73 7.89
CA LEU A 281 16.17 11.65 6.74
C LEU A 281 16.15 10.98 5.34
N PRO A 282 16.84 9.84 5.09
CA PRO A 282 16.98 9.31 3.73
C PRO A 282 15.77 8.49 3.27
N THR A 283 14.58 9.11 3.19
CA THR A 283 13.33 8.40 2.89
C THR A 283 13.34 7.65 1.55
N ALA A 284 13.85 8.28 0.49
CA ALA A 284 13.90 7.67 -0.84
C ALA A 284 14.90 6.51 -0.90
N THR A 285 16.08 6.67 -0.29
CA THR A 285 17.13 5.64 -0.29
C THR A 285 16.69 4.42 0.52
N THR A 286 16.09 4.62 1.69
CA THR A 286 15.56 3.52 2.50
C THR A 286 14.42 2.79 1.80
N ALA A 287 13.50 3.52 1.16
CA ALA A 287 12.40 2.90 0.42
C ALA A 287 12.89 2.06 -0.77
N ASN A 288 13.83 2.59 -1.56
CA ASN A 288 14.42 1.86 -2.67
C ASN A 288 15.19 0.61 -2.20
N TRP A 289 15.97 0.73 -1.12
CA TRP A 289 16.67 -0.42 -0.54
C TRP A 289 15.70 -1.50 -0.05
N VAL A 290 14.65 -1.11 0.69
CA VAL A 290 13.59 -2.02 1.15
C VAL A 290 12.92 -2.71 -0.04
N PHE A 291 12.59 -1.95 -1.09
CA PHE A 291 11.98 -2.50 -2.29
C PHE A 291 12.89 -3.53 -2.96
N GLN A 292 14.16 -3.20 -3.19
CA GLN A 292 15.10 -4.12 -3.87
C GLN A 292 15.42 -5.37 -3.06
N VAL A 293 15.50 -5.27 -1.74
CA VAL A 293 15.88 -6.42 -0.90
C VAL A 293 14.69 -7.31 -0.57
N LEU A 294 13.51 -6.74 -0.33
CA LEU A 294 12.35 -7.49 0.18
C LEU A 294 11.29 -7.77 -0.88
N ILE A 295 11.05 -6.84 -1.81
CA ILE A 295 9.90 -6.90 -2.73
C ILE A 295 10.34 -7.38 -4.10
N ALA A 296 11.36 -6.77 -4.69
CA ALA A 296 11.83 -7.08 -6.04
C ALA A 296 12.14 -8.57 -6.27
N PRO A 297 12.75 -9.32 -5.33
CA PRO A 297 13.03 -10.74 -5.52
C PRO A 297 11.78 -11.64 -5.53
N GLN A 298 10.65 -11.13 -5.04
CA GLN A 298 9.37 -11.85 -4.98
C GLN A 298 8.48 -11.55 -6.21
N LEU A 299 8.84 -10.56 -7.02
CA LEU A 299 8.08 -10.20 -8.21
C LEU A 299 8.41 -11.14 -9.37
N PRO A 300 7.40 -11.69 -10.06
CA PRO A 300 7.62 -12.40 -11.31
C PRO A 300 8.33 -11.51 -12.34
N PRO A 301 9.15 -12.07 -13.25
CA PRO A 301 9.84 -11.29 -14.28
C PRO A 301 8.89 -10.59 -15.28
N GLU A 302 7.61 -10.97 -15.30
CA GLU A 302 6.60 -10.48 -16.25
C GLU A 302 5.86 -9.21 -15.76
N VAL A 303 6.20 -8.70 -14.58
CA VAL A 303 5.49 -7.54 -14.00
C VAL A 303 5.74 -6.26 -14.82
N PRO A 304 4.69 -5.50 -15.19
CA PRO A 304 4.84 -4.22 -15.87
C PRO A 304 5.76 -3.22 -15.16
N VAL A 305 6.59 -2.51 -15.93
CA VAL A 305 7.40 -1.39 -15.40
C VAL A 305 6.52 -0.39 -14.63
N LEU A 306 5.33 -0.08 -15.16
CA LEU A 306 4.36 0.79 -14.49
C LEU A 306 3.88 0.24 -13.13
N ALA A 307 3.75 -1.08 -13.00
CA ALA A 307 3.40 -1.73 -11.74
C ALA A 307 4.57 -1.67 -10.75
N ILE A 308 5.82 -1.82 -11.22
CA ILE A 308 7.04 -1.66 -10.41
C ILE A 308 7.14 -0.21 -9.90
N GLU A 309 6.93 0.78 -10.76
CA GLU A 309 6.93 2.20 -10.37
C GLU A 309 5.84 2.52 -9.36
N THR A 310 4.63 1.99 -9.55
CA THR A 310 3.51 2.16 -8.62
C THR A 310 3.79 1.47 -7.28
N ALA A 311 4.41 0.29 -7.29
CA ALA A 311 4.81 -0.41 -6.07
C ALA A 311 5.91 0.36 -5.32
N LEU A 312 6.92 0.87 -6.03
CA LEU A 312 7.97 1.68 -5.43
C LEU A 312 7.44 2.99 -4.86
N SER A 313 6.51 3.67 -5.56
CA SER A 313 5.88 4.90 -5.06
C SER A 313 5.05 4.62 -3.80
N LEU A 314 4.35 3.48 -3.77
CA LEU A 314 3.60 3.02 -2.60
C LEU A 314 4.51 2.75 -1.40
N VAL A 315 5.60 2.01 -1.61
CA VAL A 315 6.61 1.72 -0.56
C VAL A 315 7.25 3.01 -0.06
N THR A 316 7.52 3.96 -0.96
CA THR A 316 8.08 5.27 -0.60
C THR A 316 7.09 6.07 0.25
N ALA A 317 5.81 6.10 -0.11
CA ALA A 317 4.77 6.77 0.66
C ALA A 317 4.60 6.12 2.05
N MET A 318 4.61 4.79 2.13
CA MET A 318 4.60 4.04 3.39
C MET A 318 5.81 4.40 4.27
N ALA A 319 7.01 4.39 3.68
CA ALA A 319 8.23 4.78 4.38
C ALA A 319 8.13 6.22 4.91
N GLN A 320 7.59 7.16 4.13
CA GLN A 320 7.37 8.55 4.57
C GLN A 320 6.44 8.66 5.78
N VAL A 321 5.39 7.84 5.88
CA VAL A 321 4.51 7.84 7.06
C VAL A 321 5.27 7.41 8.31
N VAL A 322 6.05 6.33 8.24
CA VAL A 322 6.84 5.82 9.36
C VAL A 322 7.98 6.77 9.72
N LEU A 323 8.79 7.17 8.74
CA LEU A 323 9.95 8.03 8.90
C LEU A 323 9.56 9.45 9.33
N GLY A 324 8.45 9.99 8.81
CA GLY A 324 7.92 11.27 9.24
C GLY A 324 7.45 11.26 10.71
N SER A 325 6.82 10.16 11.15
CA SER A 325 6.45 9.99 12.56
C SER A 325 7.68 9.79 13.46
N ALA A 326 8.67 9.03 12.97
CA ALA A 326 9.94 8.82 13.66
C ALA A 326 10.71 10.13 13.82
N LEU A 327 10.81 10.94 12.76
CA LEU A 327 11.49 12.24 12.76
C LEU A 327 10.85 13.21 13.75
N LYS A 328 9.52 13.27 13.83
CA LYS A 328 8.81 14.09 14.84
C LYS A 328 9.17 13.65 16.26
N SER A 329 9.15 12.34 16.52
CA SER A 329 9.47 11.78 17.85
C SER A 329 10.94 12.00 18.23
N ALA A 330 11.85 11.79 17.27
CA ALA A 330 13.27 12.04 17.39
C ALA A 330 13.57 13.52 17.67
N GLY A 331 12.88 14.43 16.96
CA GLY A 331 13.00 15.88 17.16
C GLY A 331 12.60 16.30 18.57
N TRP A 332 11.45 15.85 19.07
CA TRP A 332 11.04 16.13 20.45
C TRP A 332 12.03 15.62 21.49
N LEU A 333 12.57 14.42 21.27
CA LEU A 333 13.51 13.79 22.17
C LEU A 333 14.88 14.50 22.16
N ALA A 334 15.35 14.92 20.98
CA ALA A 334 16.57 15.72 20.84
C ALA A 334 16.42 17.12 21.47
N LEU A 335 15.32 17.83 21.20
CA LEU A 335 15.05 19.14 21.78
C LEU A 335 14.89 19.10 23.30
N GLY A 336 14.18 18.09 23.82
CA GLY A 336 14.06 17.86 25.27
C GLY A 336 15.41 17.56 25.92
N GLY A 337 16.23 16.72 25.27
CA GLY A 337 17.59 16.43 25.71
C GLY A 337 18.49 17.66 25.74
N LEU A 338 18.45 18.46 24.66
CA LEU A 338 19.20 19.72 24.55
C LEU A 338 18.78 20.71 25.63
N GLY A 339 17.46 20.90 25.82
CA GLY A 339 16.92 21.78 26.87
C GLY A 339 17.39 21.37 28.27
N ALA A 340 17.37 20.07 28.58
CA ALA A 340 17.87 19.56 29.85
C ALA A 340 19.37 19.86 30.05
N VAL A 341 20.19 19.67 29.01
CA VAL A 341 21.63 19.99 29.06
C VAL A 341 21.86 21.49 29.27
N LEU A 342 21.14 22.35 28.54
CA LEU A 342 21.28 23.81 28.61
C LEU A 342 20.80 24.40 29.94
N VAL A 343 19.76 23.83 30.55
CA VAL A 343 19.22 24.27 31.85
C VAL A 343 20.05 23.76 33.02
N SER A 344 20.80 22.66 32.85
CA SER A 344 21.63 22.05 33.91
C SER A 344 22.57 23.02 34.67
N PRO A 345 23.20 24.05 34.05
CA PRO A 345 24.09 24.98 34.75
C PRO A 345 23.37 25.93 35.70
N LEU A 346 22.06 26.15 35.55
CA LEU A 346 21.27 27.01 36.44
C LEU A 346 21.11 26.40 37.84
N PHE A 347 21.23 25.08 37.96
CA PHE A 347 21.12 24.33 39.21
C PHE A 347 22.47 24.15 39.94
N LYS A 348 23.35 25.17 39.92
CA LYS A 348 24.61 25.13 40.69
C LYS A 348 24.30 24.88 42.18
N THR A 349 24.75 23.74 42.68
CA THR A 349 24.68 23.39 44.10
C THR A 349 25.45 24.42 44.92
N LYS A 350 24.75 25.21 45.74
CA LYS A 350 25.29 26.20 46.70
C LYS A 350 26.12 25.55 47.82
N VAL A 351 27.10 24.72 47.50
CA VAL A 351 27.86 23.92 48.49
C VAL A 351 29.18 24.57 48.93
N GLU A 352 29.59 25.70 48.33
CA GLU A 352 30.88 26.35 48.68
C GLU A 352 30.76 27.87 48.97
N ARG A 353 29.82 28.29 49.81
CA ARG A 353 29.89 29.62 50.46
C ARG A 353 29.81 29.55 51.99
N ALA A 354 30.38 28.49 52.56
CA ALA A 354 30.60 28.37 53.99
C ALA A 354 31.96 27.69 54.24
N LYS A 355 33.03 28.32 53.77
CA LYS A 355 34.39 28.19 54.29
C LYS A 355 35.07 29.54 54.22
#